data_AF-A0A820DYY0-F1
#
_entry.id   AF-A0A820DYY0-F1
#
_cell.length_a   1.000
_cell.length_b   1.000
_cell.length_c   1.000
_cell.angle_alpha   90.00
_cell.angle_beta   90.00
_cell.angle_gamma   90.00
#
_symmetry.space_group_name_H-M   'P 1'
#
loop_
_entity.id
_entity.type
_entity.pdbx_description
1 polymer ?
#
loop_
_entity_poly.entity_id
_entity_poly.type
_entity_poly.pdbx_seq_one_letter_code
_entity_poly.pdbx_strand_id
1 'polypeptide(L)'
;MSSNDEQLPIKMINTPIISLLALSRNLSNVTQELINLIAKVFNESLFVTHTAREWIWGYEDPLLKAAKRLPIVGQFVPDDHFGYFYRQNNSDNGIFTVFTGKKY
;
A
#
# COMPACT_ATOMS: atom_id res chain seq x y z
N MET A 1 0.39 -23.90 -14.75
CA MET A 1 0.77 -22.49 -14.61
C MET A 1 -0.39 -21.65 -15.11
N SER A 2 -0.90 -20.74 -14.28
CA SER A 2 -2.14 -20.02 -14.60
C SER A 2 -1.84 -18.65 -15.22
N SER A 3 -1.66 -18.63 -16.53
CA SER A 3 -1.40 -17.38 -17.26
C SER A 3 -2.63 -16.49 -17.39
N ASN A 4 -3.83 -17.03 -17.11
CA ASN A 4 -5.10 -16.31 -17.26
C ASN A 4 -5.58 -15.65 -15.95
N ASP A 5 -4.94 -15.93 -14.81
CA ASP A 5 -5.40 -15.44 -13.49
C ASP A 5 -4.94 -14.01 -13.16
N GLU A 6 -3.93 -13.48 -13.85
CA GLU A 6 -3.40 -12.15 -13.51
C GLU A 6 -4.41 -11.01 -13.75
N GLN A 7 -5.33 -11.21 -14.70
CA GLN A 7 -6.41 -10.27 -15.02
C GLN A 7 -7.69 -10.55 -14.22
N LEU A 8 -7.68 -11.56 -13.33
CA LEU A 8 -8.83 -11.91 -12.51
C LEU A 8 -9.19 -10.71 -11.62
N PRO A 9 -10.42 -10.16 -11.72
CA PRO A 9 -10.86 -9.10 -10.83
C PRO A 9 -11.09 -9.66 -9.43
N ILE A 10 -10.39 -9.11 -8.44
CA ILE A 10 -10.47 -9.47 -7.04
C ILE A 10 -10.99 -8.26 -6.27
N LYS A 11 -12.11 -8.45 -5.58
CA LYS A 11 -12.68 -7.46 -4.67
C LYS A 11 -12.15 -7.67 -3.25
N MET A 12 -11.43 -6.69 -2.73
CA MET A 12 -10.82 -6.73 -1.39
C MET A 12 -11.04 -5.42 -0.67
N ILE A 13 -10.74 -5.42 0.63
CA ILE A 13 -10.73 -4.19 1.42
C ILE A 13 -9.73 -3.20 0.79
N ASN A 14 -10.12 -1.93 0.72
CA ASN A 14 -9.22 -0.88 0.31
C ASN A 14 -8.13 -0.74 1.38
N THR A 15 -7.00 -1.38 1.13
CA THR A 15 -5.89 -1.42 2.09
C THR A 15 -5.22 -0.04 2.21
N PRO A 16 -4.97 0.72 1.12
CA PRO A 16 -4.45 2.09 1.19
C PRO A 16 -5.18 3.01 2.18
N ILE A 17 -6.51 3.14 2.07
CA ILE A 17 -7.29 4.03 2.94
C ILE A 17 -7.27 3.56 4.40
N ILE A 18 -7.36 2.25 4.64
CA ILE A 18 -7.33 1.69 5.99
C ILE A 18 -5.96 1.89 6.64
N SER A 19 -4.87 1.70 5.87
CA SER A 19 -3.51 1.99 6.33
C SER A 19 -3.33 3.46 6.68
N LEU A 20 -3.83 4.38 5.83
CA LEU A 20 -3.74 5.82 6.09
C LEU A 20 -4.54 6.23 7.34
N LEU A 21 -5.75 5.68 7.52
CA LEU A 21 -6.58 5.88 8.71
C LEU A 21 -5.98 5.25 9.97
N ALA A 22 -5.25 4.14 9.85
CA ALA A 22 -4.55 3.52 10.97
C ALA A 22 -3.35 4.38 11.42
N LEU A 23 -2.58 4.91 10.45
CA LEU A 23 -1.47 5.82 10.71
C LEU A 23 -1.95 7.12 11.37
N SER A 24 -3.09 7.66 10.93
CA SER A 24 -3.61 8.93 11.45
C SER A 24 -3.87 8.91 12.96
N ARG A 25 -4.26 7.76 13.54
CA ARG A 25 -4.59 7.61 14.97
C ARG A 25 -3.49 8.10 15.92
N ASN A 26 -2.23 8.03 15.49
CA ASN A 26 -1.07 8.43 16.30
C ASN A 26 -0.53 9.83 15.92
N LEU A 27 -1.18 10.55 15.00
CA LEU A 27 -0.75 11.87 14.54
C LEU A 27 -1.50 12.99 15.26
N SER A 28 -1.05 14.24 15.07
CA SER A 28 -1.71 15.43 15.63
C SER A 28 -3.16 15.56 15.13
N ASN A 29 -4.03 16.18 15.93
CA ASN A 29 -5.46 16.36 15.61
C ASN A 29 -5.67 17.03 14.23
N VAL A 30 -4.84 18.02 13.89
CA VAL A 30 -4.91 18.70 12.57
C VAL A 30 -4.60 17.72 11.43
N THR A 31 -3.58 16.87 11.59
CA THR A 31 -3.23 15.86 10.57
C THR A 31 -4.30 14.79 10.45
N GLN A 32 -4.90 14.38 11.57
CA GLN A 32 -6.04 13.46 11.59
C GLN A 32 -7.23 14.01 10.81
N GLU A 33 -7.60 15.27 11.04
CA GLU A 33 -8.70 15.92 10.32
C GLU A 33 -8.43 16.00 8.82
N LEU A 34 -7.21 16.35 8.42
CA LEU A 34 -6.82 16.37 7.01
C LEU A 34 -6.92 14.98 6.36
N ILE A 35 -6.42 13.93 7.02
CA ILE A 35 -6.53 12.56 6.51
C ILE A 35 -8.00 12.12 6.43
N ASN A 36 -8.80 12.43 7.44
CA ASN A 36 -10.24 12.13 7.44
C ASN A 36 -10.97 12.87 6.32
N LEU A 37 -10.59 14.12 6.02
CA LEU A 37 -11.15 14.89 4.91
C LEU A 37 -10.79 14.25 3.57
N ILE A 38 -9.52 13.88 3.36
CA ILE A 38 -9.07 13.19 2.14
C ILE A 38 -9.85 11.89 1.97
N ALA A 39 -9.91 11.05 3.00
CA ALA A 39 -10.67 9.80 2.99
C ALA A 39 -12.15 10.00 2.63
N LYS A 40 -12.79 11.05 3.16
CA LYS A 40 -14.18 11.41 2.83
C LYS A 40 -14.35 11.92 1.40
N VAL A 41 -13.44 12.76 0.91
CA VAL A 41 -13.48 13.30 -0.46
C VAL A 41 -13.33 12.18 -1.46
N PHE A 42 -12.45 11.22 -1.18
CA PHE A 42 -12.25 10.07 -2.07
C PHE A 42 -13.37 9.04 -1.98
N ASN A 43 -14.27 9.14 -0.98
CA ASN A 43 -15.45 8.29 -0.75
C ASN A 43 -15.25 6.85 -1.23
N GLU A 44 -14.07 6.30 -0.94
CA GLU A 44 -13.70 5.00 -1.47
C GLU A 44 -14.56 3.98 -0.75
N SER A 45 -15.32 3.23 -1.54
CA SER A 45 -15.98 2.05 -1.04
C SER A 45 -14.95 1.25 -0.24
N LEU A 46 -15.31 0.86 1.00
CA LEU A 46 -14.44 0.06 1.88
C LEU A 46 -13.87 -1.17 1.17
N PHE A 47 -14.53 -1.62 0.10
CA PHE A 47 -14.05 -2.63 -0.81
C PHE A 47 -13.84 -2.05 -2.21
N VAL A 48 -12.67 -2.30 -2.78
CA VAL A 48 -12.31 -1.94 -4.16
C VAL A 48 -12.01 -3.20 -4.97
N THR A 49 -12.18 -3.11 -6.29
CA THR A 49 -11.93 -4.23 -7.20
C THR A 49 -10.77 -3.88 -8.11
N HIS A 50 -9.69 -4.65 -8.00
CA HIS A 50 -8.51 -4.57 -8.86
C HIS A 50 -8.16 -5.97 -9.36
N THR A 51 -7.38 -6.03 -10.43
CA THR A 51 -6.87 -7.30 -10.95
C THR A 51 -5.85 -7.93 -9.98
N ALA A 52 -5.67 -9.24 -10.05
CA ALA A 52 -4.65 -9.93 -9.26
C ALA A 52 -3.25 -9.34 -9.46
N ARG A 53 -2.91 -8.94 -10.69
CA ARG A 53 -1.65 -8.26 -11.01
C ARG A 53 -1.50 -6.96 -10.24
N GLU A 54 -2.52 -6.11 -10.22
CA GLU A 54 -2.49 -4.82 -9.54
C GLU A 54 -2.33 -4.99 -8.01
N TRP A 55 -3.06 -5.93 -7.41
CA TRP A 55 -2.94 -6.22 -5.98
C TRP A 55 -1.53 -6.66 -5.57
N ILE A 56 -0.91 -7.53 -6.37
CA ILE A 56 0.41 -8.10 -6.06
C ILE A 56 1.52 -7.10 -6.38
N TRP A 57 1.54 -6.59 -7.60
CA TRP A 57 2.69 -5.88 -8.14
C TRP A 57 2.60 -4.36 -8.05
N GLY A 58 1.40 -3.82 -7.87
CA GLY A 58 1.20 -2.39 -7.75
C GLY A 58 0.13 -1.84 -8.69
N TYR A 59 -0.62 -0.88 -8.19
CA TYR A 59 -1.39 0.08 -8.97
C TYR A 59 -1.18 1.49 -8.40
N GLU A 60 -1.43 2.52 -9.21
CA GLU A 60 -1.43 3.91 -8.75
C GLU A 60 -2.76 4.19 -8.02
N ASP A 61 -2.67 4.62 -6.77
CA ASP A 61 -3.83 4.89 -5.92
C ASP A 61 -4.12 6.41 -5.88
N PRO A 62 -5.32 6.85 -6.33
CA PRO A 62 -5.66 8.28 -6.35
C PRO A 62 -5.61 8.96 -4.99
N LEU A 63 -5.98 8.24 -3.92
CA LEU A 63 -5.95 8.75 -2.55
C LEU A 63 -4.51 8.92 -2.07
N LEU A 64 -3.62 7.95 -2.29
CA LEU A 64 -2.20 8.06 -1.96
C LEU A 64 -1.54 9.18 -2.76
N LYS A 65 -1.87 9.32 -4.06
CA LYS A 65 -1.39 10.42 -4.91
C LYS A 65 -1.81 11.79 -4.38
N ALA A 66 -3.06 11.93 -3.93
CA ALA A 66 -3.54 13.17 -3.34
C ALA A 66 -2.90 13.45 -1.97
N ALA A 67 -2.79 12.43 -1.12
CA ALA A 67 -2.16 12.52 0.20
C ALA A 67 -0.68 12.92 0.11
N LYS A 68 0.06 12.35 -0.85
CA LYS A 68 1.47 12.66 -1.13
C LYS A 68 1.70 14.12 -1.53
N ARG A 69 0.74 14.76 -2.19
CA ARG A 69 0.82 16.17 -2.61
C ARG A 69 0.66 17.17 -1.45
N LEU A 70 0.10 16.74 -0.32
CA LEU A 70 -0.07 17.60 0.84
C LEU A 70 1.20 17.56 1.71
N PRO A 71 1.85 18.70 2.02
CA PRO A 71 3.12 18.70 2.75
C PRO A 71 3.06 17.99 4.11
N ILE A 72 1.95 18.13 4.83
CA ILE A 72 1.77 17.58 6.19
C ILE A 72 1.52 16.07 6.16
N VAL A 73 0.81 15.58 5.15
CA VAL A 73 0.41 14.16 5.03
C VAL A 73 1.44 13.36 4.22
N GLY A 74 2.00 13.98 3.19
CA GLY A 74 2.96 13.36 2.27
C GLY A 74 4.25 12.89 2.94
N GLN A 75 4.64 13.48 4.08
CA GLN A 75 5.76 12.95 4.87
C GLN A 75 5.52 11.52 5.40
N PHE A 76 4.26 11.10 5.51
CA PHE A 76 3.86 9.76 5.95
C PHE A 76 3.46 8.84 4.79
N VAL A 77 3.42 9.35 3.56
CA VAL A 77 3.01 8.63 2.36
C VAL A 77 4.24 8.48 1.44
N PRO A 78 4.98 7.37 1.56
CA PRO A 78 6.25 7.21 0.86
C PRO A 78 6.07 7.08 -0.65
N ASP A 79 4.93 6.55 -1.11
CA ASP A 79 4.63 6.41 -2.53
C ASP A 79 3.15 6.58 -2.87
N ASP A 80 2.87 6.86 -4.14
CA ASP A 80 1.52 6.97 -4.71
C ASP A 80 0.99 5.64 -5.29
N HIS A 81 1.80 4.57 -5.20
CA HIS A 81 1.43 3.23 -5.62
C HIS A 81 1.22 2.31 -4.44
N PHE A 82 0.27 1.38 -4.57
CA PHE A 82 0.04 0.31 -3.62
C PHE A 82 0.08 -1.06 -4.31
N GLY A 83 0.83 -1.99 -3.72
CA GLY A 83 0.80 -3.42 -4.04
C GLY A 83 1.50 -4.20 -2.94
N TYR A 84 1.03 -5.40 -2.61
CA TYR A 84 1.57 -6.20 -1.50
C TYR A 84 3.05 -6.55 -1.67
N PHE A 85 3.47 -6.77 -2.92
CA PHE A 85 4.84 -7.06 -3.32
C PHE A 85 5.39 -5.96 -4.25
N TYR A 86 4.87 -4.74 -4.14
CA TYR A 86 5.34 -3.60 -4.92
C TYR A 86 6.86 -3.42 -4.72
N ARG A 87 7.58 -3.26 -5.84
CA ARG A 87 9.06 -3.18 -5.93
C ARG A 87 9.84 -4.41 -5.44
N GLN A 88 9.19 -5.54 -5.17
CA GLN A 88 9.91 -6.76 -4.79
C GLN A 88 10.38 -7.60 -6.00
N ASN A 89 9.92 -7.28 -7.20
CA ASN A 89 10.37 -7.97 -8.40
C ASN A 89 11.81 -7.57 -8.74
N ASN A 90 12.70 -8.55 -8.92
CA ASN A 90 14.14 -8.36 -9.10
C ASN A 90 14.84 -7.62 -7.95
N SER A 91 14.30 -7.66 -6.73
CA SER A 91 14.99 -7.21 -5.52
C SER A 91 15.46 -8.40 -4.68
N ASP A 92 16.41 -8.19 -3.78
CA ASP A 92 16.76 -9.15 -2.73
C ASP A 92 16.12 -8.76 -1.39
N ASN A 93 15.99 -9.73 -0.47
CA ASN A 93 15.51 -9.51 0.89
C ASN A 93 16.67 -9.16 1.86
N GLY A 94 17.82 -8.74 1.34
CA GLY A 94 19.05 -8.49 2.09
C GLY A 94 19.95 -9.71 2.26
N ILE A 95 21.01 -9.54 3.06
CA ILE A 95 22.04 -10.55 3.31
C ILE A 95 21.68 -11.33 4.58
N PHE A 96 21.62 -12.65 4.45
CA PHE A 96 21.39 -13.56 5.58
C PHE A 96 22.67 -14.29 5.94
N THR A 97 23.11 -14.16 7.20
CA THR A 97 24.17 -15.02 7.76
C THR A 97 23.54 -16.30 8.28
N VAL A 98 23.86 -17.43 7.64
CA VAL A 98 23.33 -18.75 8.01
C VAL A 98 24.46 -19.68 8.46
N PHE A 99 24.22 -20.43 9.54
CA PHE A 99 25.17 -21.42 10.01
C PHE A 99 25.12 -22.66 9.10
N THR A 100 26.27 -23.06 8.56
CA THR A 100 26.39 -24.20 7.64
C THR A 100 26.37 -25.56 8.36
N GLY A 101 26.32 -25.57 9.69
CA GLY A 101 26.26 -26.79 10.50
C GLY A 101 27.56 -27.60 10.58
N LYS A 102 28.69 -27.07 10.09
CA LYS A 102 29.98 -27.76 10.16
C LYS A 102 30.50 -27.75 11.61
N LYS A 103 30.45 -28.91 12.29
CA LYS A 103 31.17 -29.14 13.55
C LYS A 103 32.67 -29.26 13.27
N TYR A 104 33.48 -28.55 14.05
CA TYR A 104 34.94 -28.71 14.07
C TYR A 104 35.33 -30.00 14.79
#